data_AF-A0A9D6K394-F1
#
_entry.id   AF-A0A9D6K394-F1
#
_cell.length_a   1.000
_cell.length_b   1.000
_cell.length_c   1.000
_cell.angle_alpha   90.00
_cell.angle_beta   90.00
_cell.angle_gamma   90.00
#
_symmetry.space_group_name_H-M   'P 1'
#
loop_
_entity.id
_entity.type
_entity.pdbx_description
1 polymer ?
#
loop_
_entity_poly.entity_id
_entity_poly.type
_entity_poly.pdbx_seq_one_letter_code
_entity_poly.pdbx_strand_id
1 'polypeptide(L)'
;MIFPLLRIVTGGVLLVSGFEKTIHPYQNFLYAIQAYQMLPGWAETLTAVLAPWVELITGLFLMLGLWTMQALRWALMLFAVFIVVVAQALLRALPLDHCGCFGSWIQATPRQIIVFDSFCFLALMVLLRHLAKTQRFSLDERFTRR
;
A
#
# COMPACT_ATOMS: atom_id res chain seq x y z
N MET A 1 -11.16 -2.67 -20.48
CA MET A 1 -11.02 -1.43 -19.69
C MET A 1 -10.91 -1.68 -18.19
N ILE A 2 -11.29 -2.86 -17.68
CA ILE A 2 -11.31 -3.12 -16.22
C ILE A 2 -9.91 -3.15 -15.57
N PHE A 3 -8.91 -3.71 -16.24
CA PHE A 3 -7.53 -3.82 -15.72
C PHE A 3 -6.86 -2.46 -15.43
N PRO A 4 -6.84 -1.47 -16.35
CA PRO A 4 -6.25 -0.16 -16.04
C PRO A 4 -7.05 0.60 -14.97
N LEU A 5 -8.37 0.40 -14.87
CA LEU A 5 -9.17 1.00 -13.80
C LEU A 5 -8.74 0.46 -12.43
N LEU A 6 -8.63 -0.88 -12.28
CA LEU A 6 -8.14 -1.49 -11.04
C LEU A 6 -6.74 -0.98 -10.69
N ARG A 7 -5.83 -0.87 -11.65
CA ARG A 7 -4.48 -0.33 -11.46
C ARG A 7 -4.52 1.10 -10.90
N ILE A 8 -5.32 1.97 -11.50
CA ILE A 8 -5.45 3.38 -11.09
C ILE A 8 -6.06 3.47 -9.69
N VAL A 9 -7.11 2.69 -9.40
CA VAL A 9 -7.76 2.66 -8.07
C VAL A 9 -6.78 2.20 -7.00
N THR A 10 -6.07 1.09 -7.21
CA THR A 10 -5.07 0.61 -6.25
C THR A 10 -3.92 1.58 -6.06
N GLY A 11 -3.45 2.23 -7.13
CA GLY A 11 -2.45 3.29 -7.05
C GLY A 11 -2.94 4.50 -6.25
N GLY A 12 -4.21 4.90 -6.44
CA GLY A 12 -4.85 5.98 -5.69
C GLY A 12 -4.98 5.68 -4.20
N VAL A 13 -5.29 4.44 -3.83
CA VAL A 13 -5.34 4.00 -2.42
C VAL A 13 -3.98 4.17 -1.75
N LEU A 14 -2.90 3.70 -2.38
CA LEU A 14 -1.54 3.86 -1.86
C LEU A 14 -1.13 5.34 -1.77
N LEU A 15 -1.52 6.16 -2.75
CA LEU A 15 -1.25 7.60 -2.71
C LEU A 15 -1.96 8.30 -1.56
N VAL A 16 -3.25 8.04 -1.37
CA VAL A 16 -4.02 8.65 -0.28
C VAL A 16 -3.46 8.22 1.07
N SER A 17 -3.13 6.93 1.23
CA SER A 17 -2.55 6.39 2.46
C SER A 17 -1.17 6.99 2.76
N GLY A 18 -0.27 7.02 1.77
CA GLY A 18 1.05 7.61 1.94
C GLY A 18 0.99 9.11 2.17
N PHE A 19 0.10 9.83 1.49
CA PHE A 19 -0.06 11.27 1.63
C PHE A 19 -0.51 11.66 3.04
N GLU A 20 -1.49 10.95 3.59
CA GLU A 20 -1.97 11.16 4.97
C GLU A 20 -0.84 10.96 5.99
N LYS A 21 -0.01 9.93 5.80
CA LYS A 21 1.15 9.69 6.67
C LYS A 21 2.27 10.73 6.52
N THR A 22 2.39 11.39 5.37
CA THR A 22 3.39 12.44 5.15
C THR A 22 2.95 13.84 5.58
N ILE A 23 1.66 14.15 5.51
CA ILE A 23 1.14 15.49 5.87
C ILE A 23 1.09 15.68 7.39
N HIS A 24 0.90 14.60 8.14
CA HIS A 24 0.92 14.60 9.60
C HIS A 24 2.34 14.32 10.13
N PRO A 25 2.65 14.75 11.37
CA PRO A 25 3.93 14.46 11.99
C PRO A 25 4.17 12.94 12.01
N TYR A 26 5.38 12.51 11.63
CA TYR A 26 5.74 11.09 11.55
C TYR A 26 5.51 10.35 12.89
N GLN A 27 5.51 11.09 14.00
CA GLN A 27 5.21 10.57 15.33
C GLN A 27 3.82 9.89 15.39
N ASN A 28 2.81 10.42 14.69
CA ASN A 28 1.46 9.83 14.68
C ASN A 28 1.48 8.41 14.11
N PHE A 29 2.20 8.21 13.01
CA PHE A 29 2.35 6.90 12.39
C PHE A 29 3.33 6.02 13.16
N LEU A 30 4.35 6.59 13.79
CA LEU A 30 5.26 5.87 14.69
C LEU A 30 4.51 5.26 15.89
N TYR A 31 3.60 6.01 16.52
CA TYR A 31 2.77 5.46 17.60
C TYR A 31 1.90 4.30 17.12
N ALA A 32 1.36 4.40 15.90
CA ALA A 32 0.63 3.30 15.30
C ALA A 32 1.53 2.07 15.13
N ILE A 33 2.74 2.22 14.58
CA ILE A 33 3.72 1.13 14.41
C ILE A 33 4.12 0.51 15.76
N GLN A 34 4.38 1.34 16.77
CA GLN A 34 4.73 0.91 18.13
C GLN A 34 3.63 0.07 18.76
N ALA A 35 2.36 0.41 18.48
CA ALA A 35 1.23 -0.35 18.96
C ALA A 35 1.20 -1.78 18.38
N TYR A 36 1.84 -2.07 17.25
CA TYR A 36 1.94 -3.44 16.71
C TYR A 36 2.97 -4.32 17.44
N GLN A 37 3.91 -3.73 18.21
CA GLN A 37 4.94 -4.45 18.98
C GLN A 37 5.68 -5.54 18.16
N MET A 38 6.01 -5.21 16.91
CA MET A 38 6.62 -6.13 15.95
C MET A 38 8.09 -5.83 15.66
N LEU A 39 8.48 -4.56 15.69
CA LEU A 39 9.80 -4.07 15.28
C LEU A 39 10.60 -3.56 16.49
N PRO A 40 11.95 -3.59 16.45
CA PRO A 40 12.78 -2.88 17.43
C PRO A 40 12.76 -1.37 17.17
N GLY A 41 12.95 -0.53 18.21
CA GLY A 41 12.74 0.92 18.13
C GLY A 41 13.47 1.68 17.00
N TRP A 42 14.67 1.25 16.62
CA TRP A 42 15.38 1.83 15.46
C TRP A 42 14.68 1.53 14.13
N ALA A 43 14.10 0.33 13.99
CA ALA A 43 13.37 -0.08 12.80
C ALA A 43 11.97 0.55 12.75
N GLU A 44 11.30 0.74 13.90
CA GLU A 44 10.02 1.45 13.97
C GLU A 44 10.13 2.86 13.39
N THR A 45 11.16 3.61 13.81
CA THR A 45 11.39 4.98 13.35
C THR A 45 11.71 5.02 11.86
N LEU A 46 12.57 4.10 11.41
CA LEU A 46 12.92 3.99 10.00
C LEU A 46 11.70 3.65 9.13
N THR A 47 10.86 2.71 9.56
CA THR A 47 9.62 2.34 8.85
C THR A 47 8.62 3.49 8.86
N ALA A 48 8.47 4.20 9.98
CA ALA A 48 7.57 5.37 10.08
C ALA A 48 7.93 6.46 9.06
N VAL A 49 9.23 6.67 8.83
CA VAL A 49 9.70 7.67 7.88
C VAL A 49 9.68 7.15 6.46
N LEU A 50 10.15 5.93 6.19
CA LEU A 50 10.35 5.43 4.82
C LEU A 50 9.06 4.90 4.16
N ALA A 51 8.21 4.19 4.92
CA ALA A 51 7.04 3.54 4.33
C ALA A 51 6.12 4.50 3.57
N PRO A 52 5.80 5.72 4.09
CA PRO A 52 4.96 6.68 3.37
C PRO A 52 5.53 7.10 2.01
N TRP A 53 6.85 7.30 1.90
CA TRP A 53 7.49 7.64 0.62
C TRP A 53 7.42 6.48 -0.38
N VAL A 54 7.62 5.24 0.09
CA VAL A 54 7.53 4.06 -0.77
C VAL A 54 6.10 3.87 -1.27
N GLU A 55 5.08 4.08 -0.42
CA GLU A 55 3.67 4.06 -0.81
C GLU A 55 3.35 5.12 -1.86
N LEU A 56 3.79 6.37 -1.64
CA LEU A 56 3.54 7.48 -2.56
C LEU A 56 4.17 7.25 -3.94
N ILE A 57 5.45 6.87 -3.99
CA ILE A 57 6.15 6.62 -5.25
C ILE A 57 5.50 5.45 -6.01
N THR A 58 5.19 4.37 -5.29
CA THR A 58 4.56 3.19 -5.89
C THR A 58 3.16 3.50 -6.42
N GLY A 59 2.35 4.22 -5.64
CA GLY A 59 1.01 4.63 -6.03
C GLY A 59 1.01 5.57 -7.23
N LEU A 60 1.95 6.52 -7.28
CA LEU A 60 2.13 7.42 -8.42
C LEU A 60 2.49 6.66 -9.70
N PHE A 61 3.43 5.72 -9.61
CA PHE A 61 3.87 4.93 -10.76
C PHE A 61 2.75 4.02 -11.27
N LEU A 62 1.94 3.45 -10.37
CA LEU A 62 0.75 2.69 -10.73
C LEU A 62 -0.33 3.56 -11.40
N MET A 63 -0.61 4.76 -10.89
CA MET A 63 -1.59 5.66 -11.52
C MET A 63 -1.13 6.06 -12.93
N LEU A 64 0.09 6.59 -13.04
CA LEU A 64 0.67 7.06 -14.31
C LEU A 64 0.95 5.92 -15.30
N GLY A 65 1.06 4.68 -14.82
CA GLY A 65 1.46 3.55 -15.64
C GLY A 65 2.90 3.66 -16.14
N LEU A 66 3.80 4.13 -15.26
CA LEU A 66 5.24 4.16 -15.48
C LEU A 66 5.88 2.97 -14.78
N TRP A 67 6.75 2.24 -15.48
CA TRP A 67 7.37 1.01 -14.99
C TRP A 67 6.36 0.08 -14.33
N THR A 68 5.23 -0.12 -15.00
CA THR A 68 4.05 -0.86 -14.54
C THR A 68 4.39 -2.21 -13.91
N MET A 69 5.30 -2.98 -14.50
CA MET A 69 5.73 -4.27 -13.95
C MET A 69 6.38 -4.10 -12.57
N GLN A 70 7.27 -3.11 -12.42
CA GLN A 70 8.01 -2.87 -11.18
C GLN A 70 7.09 -2.26 -10.13
N ALA A 71 6.25 -1.30 -10.52
CA ALA A 71 5.27 -0.67 -9.64
C ALA A 71 4.27 -1.70 -9.07
N LEU A 72 3.80 -2.65 -9.90
CA LEU A 72 2.95 -3.75 -9.43
C LEU A 72 3.68 -4.67 -8.44
N ARG A 73 4.95 -4.99 -8.67
CA ARG A 73 5.75 -5.82 -7.74
C ARG A 73 5.94 -5.13 -6.39
N TRP A 74 6.28 -3.84 -6.40
CA TRP A 74 6.41 -3.04 -5.20
C TRP A 74 5.10 -2.93 -4.43
N ALA A 75 3.99 -2.66 -5.13
CA ALA A 75 2.66 -2.62 -4.50
C ALA A 75 2.31 -3.95 -3.85
N LEU A 76 2.57 -5.07 -4.55
CA LEU A 76 2.31 -6.40 -4.04
C LEU A 76 3.15 -6.71 -2.78
N MET A 77 4.41 -6.27 -2.76
CA MET A 77 5.27 -6.39 -1.58
C MET A 77 4.74 -5.54 -0.40
N LEU A 78 4.32 -4.30 -0.64
CA LEU A 78 3.74 -3.44 0.39
C LEU A 78 2.48 -4.05 1.00
N PHE A 79 1.52 -4.48 0.18
CA PHE A 79 0.31 -5.13 0.66
C PHE A 79 0.61 -6.43 1.41
N ALA A 80 1.59 -7.23 0.97
CA ALA A 80 2.01 -8.41 1.73
C ALA A 80 2.53 -8.06 3.12
N VAL A 81 3.38 -7.03 3.23
CA VAL A 81 3.90 -6.56 4.52
C VAL A 81 2.77 -6.09 5.43
N PHE A 82 1.83 -5.27 4.92
CA PHE A 82 0.69 -4.82 5.72
C PHE A 82 -0.19 -5.97 6.21
N ILE A 83 -0.50 -6.93 5.33
CA ILE A 83 -1.25 -8.13 5.72
C ILE A 83 -0.53 -8.87 6.86
N VAL A 84 0.79 -9.06 6.78
CA VAL A 84 1.55 -9.76 7.82
C VAL A 84 1.52 -9.00 9.14
N VAL A 85 1.74 -7.68 9.11
CA VAL A 85 1.73 -6.82 10.30
C VAL A 85 0.35 -6.86 10.99
N VAL A 86 -0.73 -6.69 10.22
CA VAL A 86 -2.10 -6.71 10.74
C VAL A 86 -2.50 -8.12 11.22
N ALA A 87 -2.16 -9.16 10.45
CA ALA A 87 -2.45 -10.54 10.82
C ALA A 87 -1.77 -10.93 12.14
N GLN A 88 -0.51 -10.54 12.33
CA GLN A 88 0.19 -10.79 13.58
C GLN A 88 -0.49 -10.09 14.76
N ALA A 89 -0.93 -8.84 14.60
CA ALA A 89 -1.63 -8.12 15.67
C ALA A 89 -2.97 -8.78 16.03
N LEU A 90 -3.72 -9.24 15.03
CA LEU A 90 -4.96 -10.00 15.24
C LEU A 90 -4.72 -11.32 15.96
N LEU A 91 -3.66 -12.06 15.60
CA LEU A 91 -3.30 -13.33 16.25
C LEU A 91 -2.89 -13.16 17.71
N ARG A 92 -2.24 -12.04 18.05
CA ARG A 92 -1.85 -11.70 19.42
C ARG A 92 -2.97 -10.96 20.20
N ALA A 93 -4.12 -10.74 19.56
CA ALA A 93 -5.28 -10.04 20.14
C ALA A 93 -4.94 -8.68 20.77
N LEU A 94 -4.08 -7.89 20.11
CA LEU A 94 -3.74 -6.55 20.60
C LEU A 94 -4.98 -5.65 20.58
N PRO A 95 -5.18 -4.81 21.61
CA PRO A 95 -6.31 -3.88 21.70
C PRO A 95 -6.09 -2.68 20.76
N LEU A 96 -6.14 -2.93 19.45
CA LEU A 96 -6.04 -1.93 18.41
C LEU A 96 -7.44 -1.58 17.93
N ASP A 97 -7.95 -0.43 18.37
CA ASP A 97 -9.27 0.07 17.94
C ASP A 97 -9.27 0.45 16.45
N HIS A 98 -8.12 0.93 15.95
CA HIS A 98 -7.94 1.37 14.57
C HIS A 98 -6.58 0.92 14.02
N CYS A 99 -6.52 0.64 12.71
CA CYS A 99 -5.30 0.16 12.05
C CYS A 99 -4.20 1.24 11.93
N GLY A 100 -4.57 2.53 11.92
CA GLY A 100 -3.65 3.66 11.77
C GLY A 100 -3.12 3.91 10.36
N CYS A 101 -3.40 3.04 9.38
CA CYS A 101 -2.89 3.16 7.99
C CYS A 101 -3.41 4.37 7.20
N PHE A 102 -4.53 4.96 7.58
CA PHE A 102 -5.15 6.15 6.97
C PHE A 102 -5.36 7.27 7.99
N GLY A 103 -4.66 7.17 9.13
CA GLY A 103 -4.78 8.02 10.32
C GLY A 103 -6.20 8.47 10.62
N SER A 104 -6.44 9.78 10.66
CA SER A 104 -7.74 10.33 11.10
C SER A 104 -8.83 10.31 10.03
N TRP A 105 -8.47 10.04 8.77
CA TRP A 105 -9.38 10.15 7.63
C TRP A 105 -10.27 8.93 7.49
N ILE A 106 -9.74 7.73 7.78
CA ILE A 106 -10.48 6.47 7.69
C ILE A 106 -10.21 5.65 8.95
N GLN A 107 -11.19 5.65 9.84
CA GLN A 107 -11.19 4.81 11.03
C GLN A 107 -11.69 3.41 10.68
N ALA A 108 -10.81 2.60 10.09
CA ALA A 108 -11.09 1.21 9.78
C ALA A 108 -10.53 0.28 10.87
N THR A 109 -11.32 -0.74 11.21
CA THR A 109 -10.87 -1.79 12.14
C THR A 109 -9.79 -2.67 11.49
N PRO A 110 -8.86 -3.26 12.25
CA PRO A 110 -7.84 -4.17 11.70
C PRO A 110 -8.43 -5.32 10.87
N ARG A 111 -9.62 -5.82 11.24
CA ARG A 111 -10.34 -6.86 10.48
C ARG A 111 -10.85 -6.38 9.11
N GLN A 112 -11.29 -5.14 8.99
CA GLN A 112 -11.70 -4.59 7.69
C GLN A 112 -10.49 -4.36 6.79
N ILE A 113 -9.40 -3.84 7.35
CA ILE A 113 -8.17 -3.59 6.61
C ILE A 113 -7.56 -4.88 6.07
N ILE A 114 -7.45 -5.94 6.87
CA ILE A 114 -6.86 -7.20 6.37
C ILE A 114 -7.66 -7.80 5.19
N VAL A 115 -9.00 -7.68 5.22
CA VAL A 115 -9.85 -8.14 4.11
C VAL A 115 -9.64 -7.27 2.86
N PHE A 116 -9.62 -5.96 3.04
CA PHE A 116 -9.37 -5.01 1.96
C PHE A 116 -7.99 -5.20 1.33
N ASP A 117 -6.94 -5.32 2.15
CA ASP A 117 -5.57 -5.55 1.70
C ASP A 117 -5.44 -6.90 0.99
N SER A 118 -6.08 -7.95 1.51
CA SER A 118 -6.10 -9.27 0.85
C SER A 118 -6.78 -9.22 -0.52
N PHE A 119 -7.86 -8.45 -0.65
CA PHE A 119 -8.53 -8.22 -1.92
C PHE A 119 -7.65 -7.44 -2.90
N CYS A 120 -7.02 -6.36 -2.45
CA CYS A 120 -6.06 -5.59 -3.25
C CYS A 120 -4.86 -6.42 -3.68
N PHE A 121 -4.33 -7.27 -2.80
CA PHE A 121 -3.22 -8.17 -3.08
C PHE A 121 -3.57 -9.20 -4.16
N LEU A 122 -4.74 -9.83 -4.07
CA LEU A 122 -5.25 -10.75 -5.11
C LEU A 122 -5.46 -10.01 -6.44
N ALA A 123 -6.06 -8.82 -6.41
CA ALA A 123 -6.24 -7.99 -7.59
C ALA A 123 -4.91 -7.65 -8.27
N LEU A 124 -3.88 -7.30 -7.50
CA LEU A 124 -2.53 -7.04 -8.00
C LEU A 124 -1.86 -8.28 -8.60
N MET A 125 -2.04 -9.47 -8.00
CA MET A 125 -1.57 -10.72 -8.60
C MET A 125 -2.22 -10.97 -9.96
N VAL A 126 -3.53 -10.74 -10.08
CA VAL A 126 -4.25 -10.89 -11.35
C VAL A 126 -3.75 -9.86 -12.38
N LEU A 127 -3.51 -8.62 -11.97
CA LEU A 127 -2.94 -7.57 -12.83
C LEU A 127 -1.52 -7.91 -13.31
N LEU A 128 -0.69 -8.52 -12.45
CA LEU A 128 0.65 -9.01 -12.80
C LEU A 128 0.60 -10.17 -13.80
N ARG A 129 -0.31 -11.14 -13.60
CA ARG A 129 -0.51 -12.25 -14.55
C ARG A 129 -1.04 -11.79 -15.90
N HIS A 130 -1.80 -10.68 -15.92
CA HIS A 130 -2.35 -10.08 -17.14
C HIS A 130 -1.64 -8.77 -17.52
N LEU A 131 -0.31 -8.73 -17.38
CA LEU A 131 0.49 -7.53 -17.63
C LEU A 131 0.21 -6.87 -18.99
N ALA A 132 0.06 -7.67 -20.06
CA ALA A 132 -0.26 -7.16 -21.41
C ALA A 132 -1.60 -6.40 -21.48
N LYS A 133 -2.59 -6.76 -20.66
CA LYS A 133 -3.88 -6.04 -20.57
C LYS A 133 -3.79 -4.84 -19.62
N THR A 134 -2.95 -4.93 -18.59
CA THR A 134 -2.69 -3.87 -17.60
C THR A 134 -1.85 -2.72 -18.21
N GLN A 135 -1.01 -3.02 -19.20
CA GLN A 135 -0.21 -2.04 -19.93
C GLN A 135 -0.99 -1.26 -20.99
N ARG A 136 -2.23 -1.65 -21.34
CA ARG A 136 -3.08 -0.83 -22.21
C ARG A 136 -3.31 0.53 -21.57
N PHE A 137 -2.97 1.61 -22.30
CA PHE A 137 -2.98 3.01 -21.82
C PHE A 137 -1.93 3.35 -20.74
N SER A 138 -0.88 2.53 -20.58
CA SER A 138 0.28 2.89 -19.75
C SER A 138 1.22 3.81 -20.52
N LEU A 139 1.94 4.70 -19.80
CA LEU A 139 3.01 5.50 -20.40
C LEU A 139 4.16 4.61 -20.91
N ASP A 140 4.35 3.41 -20.33
CA ASP A 140 5.29 2.41 -20.82
C ASP A 140 5.03 2.00 -22.29
N GLU A 141 3.76 1.84 -22.68
CA GLU A 141 3.38 1.51 -24.07
C GLU A 141 3.73 2.65 -25.04
N ARG A 142 3.71 3.90 -24.56
CA ARG A 142 4.05 5.08 -25.36
C ARG A 142 5.56 5.29 -25.51
N PHE A 143 6.36 4.83 -24.55
CA PHE A 143 7.84 4.88 -24.62
C PHE A 143 8.43 3.74 -25.45
N THR A 144 7.81 2.56 -25.49
CA THR A 144 8.28 1.40 -26.28
C THR A 144 7.84 1.40 -27.75
N ARG A 145 6.89 2.27 -28.14
CA ARG A 145 6.43 2.45 -29.53
C ARG A 145 7.21 3.51 -30.33
N ARG A 146 8.37 3.98 -29.87
CA ARG A 146 9.30 4.81 -30.64
C ARG A 146 10.47 4.01 -31.16
#